data_AF-G8ZV78-F1
#
_entry.id   AF-G8ZV78-F1
#
_cell.length_a   1.000
_cell.length_b   1.000
_cell.length_c   1.000
_cell.angle_alpha   90.00
_cell.angle_beta   90.00
_cell.angle_gamma   90.00
#
_symmetry.space_group_name_H-M   'P 1'
#
loop_
_entity.id
_entity.type
_entity.pdbx_description
1 polymer ?
#
loop_
_entity_poly.entity_id
_entity_poly.type
_entity_poly.pdbx_seq_one_letter_code
_entity_poly.pdbx_strand_id
1 'polypeptide(L)'
;MIVIQQYNDHFLFFGSSGLIGSLTLKELLKADLYLGNPENIQKRLNTCEHLNLSNFRFNKLIYCINRKIGYKNILLDNEQYLKADKLAPISFNKADYRFEKITSICPSVKKHSNQSLVNNVSDESGTLYIHNNSAGNVLKYHRSMQTYQVEYKSENSKKLLITFNFVILQIACPDSSKWCELLPDIFSGCVALRSEAEPDGTTNKLPPLDEIPTMICTLGAGSRQSKAKRHYVDYELTFKLAQSFNNCEGKRLVIVTTFNNILIRHLLPYFRTKSKLENDLQHKLKPRLGKLVVLRPGPLVGEHGRPLTKSLTIGHSTNMLKQILYYKEYCFQCKLALFKEFRRIGFRTRASELIARTMYRKPGSWMLGYCIPATKAAYVAASKATDEASDEASDPVEIITSEQMDHIALH
;
A
#
# COMPACT_ATOMS: atom_id res chain seq x y z
N MET A 1 -19.26 19.19 -25.02
CA MET A 1 -19.22 18.31 -23.83
C MET A 1 -17.94 17.51 -23.91
N ILE A 2 -17.03 17.63 -22.93
CA ILE A 2 -15.78 16.85 -22.94
C ILE A 2 -16.14 15.42 -22.54
N VAL A 3 -16.04 14.48 -23.48
CA VAL A 3 -16.21 13.05 -23.18
C VAL A 3 -14.95 12.57 -22.47
N ILE A 4 -15.12 11.94 -21.30
CA ILE A 4 -14.02 11.44 -20.48
C ILE A 4 -14.22 9.93 -20.32
N GLN A 5 -13.27 9.14 -20.79
CA GLN A 5 -13.27 7.70 -20.53
C GLN A 5 -12.73 7.43 -19.11
N GLN A 6 -13.39 6.55 -18.36
CA GLN A 6 -13.03 6.22 -16.99
C GLN A 6 -12.71 4.73 -16.83
N TYR A 7 -11.64 4.43 -16.08
CA TYR A 7 -11.24 3.09 -15.68
C TYR A 7 -11.18 3.02 -14.16
N ASN A 8 -11.78 1.99 -13.56
CA ASN A 8 -11.79 1.79 -12.12
C ASN A 8 -10.99 0.55 -11.76
N ASP A 9 -9.95 0.71 -10.96
CA ASP A 9 -9.16 -0.38 -10.39
C ASP A 9 -9.45 -0.50 -8.90
N HIS A 10 -9.86 -1.68 -8.46
CA HIS A 10 -10.27 -1.93 -7.08
C HIS A 10 -9.25 -2.83 -6.38
N PHE A 11 -8.81 -2.42 -5.19
CA PHE A 11 -7.85 -3.16 -4.36
C PHE A 11 -8.40 -3.34 -2.96
N LEU A 12 -8.41 -4.57 -2.45
CA LEU A 12 -8.67 -4.85 -1.04
C LEU A 12 -7.35 -5.00 -0.27
N PHE A 13 -7.16 -4.24 0.80
CA PHE A 13 -5.88 -4.18 1.52
C PHE A 13 -6.05 -4.49 3.01
N PHE A 14 -5.43 -5.59 3.45
CA PHE A 14 -5.21 -5.90 4.87
C PHE A 14 -3.77 -5.66 5.32
N GLY A 15 -3.60 -5.00 6.47
CA GLY A 15 -2.29 -4.78 7.09
C GLY A 15 -1.60 -3.46 6.72
N SER A 16 -2.34 -2.49 6.18
CA SER A 16 -1.82 -1.20 5.71
C SER A 16 -1.19 -0.30 6.79
N SER A 17 -1.32 -0.67 8.08
CA SER A 17 -0.67 0.04 9.21
C SER A 17 0.69 -0.52 9.61
N GLY A 18 1.10 -1.68 9.08
CA GLY A 18 2.42 -2.29 9.33
C GLY A 18 3.55 -1.59 8.57
N LEU A 19 4.81 -1.96 8.84
CA LEU A 19 5.97 -1.35 8.14
C LEU A 19 5.88 -1.54 6.62
N ILE A 20 5.81 -2.79 6.14
CA ILE A 20 5.64 -3.06 4.70
C ILE A 20 4.29 -2.54 4.20
N GLY A 21 3.21 -2.77 4.96
CA GLY A 21 1.86 -2.40 4.51
C GLY A 21 1.68 -0.90 4.29
N SER A 22 2.18 -0.07 5.20
CA SER A 22 2.10 1.39 5.05
C SER A 22 2.97 1.91 3.91
N LEU A 23 4.12 1.30 3.67
CA LEU A 23 4.95 1.62 2.51
C LEU A 23 4.30 1.15 1.21
N THR A 24 3.70 -0.04 1.18
CA THR A 24 3.01 -0.58 -0.02
C THR A 24 1.83 0.31 -0.37
N LEU A 25 1.07 0.76 0.63
CA LEU A 25 0.00 1.73 0.42
C LEU A 25 0.54 3.04 -0.15
N LYS A 26 1.69 3.54 0.32
CA LYS A 26 2.32 4.72 -0.28
C LYS A 26 2.72 4.51 -1.74
N GLU A 27 3.27 3.35 -2.08
CA GLU A 27 3.65 3.03 -3.47
C GLU A 27 2.44 2.96 -4.40
N LEU A 28 1.31 2.37 -3.95
CA LEU A 28 0.06 2.32 -4.73
C LEU A 28 -0.55 3.70 -5.04
N LEU A 29 -0.16 4.74 -4.31
CA LEU A 29 -0.65 6.11 -4.45
C LEU A 29 0.25 6.97 -5.34
N LYS A 30 1.29 6.39 -5.92
CA LYS A 30 2.18 7.10 -6.83
C LYS A 30 1.74 6.87 -8.27
N ALA A 31 1.65 7.97 -9.03
CA ALA A 31 1.35 7.88 -10.46
C ALA A 31 2.51 7.20 -11.23
N ASP A 32 3.75 7.33 -10.74
CA ASP A 32 4.94 6.70 -11.34
C ASP A 32 4.84 5.18 -11.44
N LEU A 33 4.22 4.51 -10.46
CA LEU A 33 4.00 3.08 -10.46
C LEU A 33 3.20 2.63 -11.68
N TYR A 34 2.16 3.37 -12.03
CA TYR A 34 1.26 3.04 -13.14
C TYR A 34 1.82 3.50 -14.48
N LEU A 35 2.48 4.66 -14.49
CA LEU A 35 3.14 5.20 -15.67
C LEU A 35 4.39 4.41 -16.06
N GLY A 36 5.07 3.78 -15.10
CA GLY A 36 6.23 2.91 -15.31
C GLY A 36 5.89 1.60 -16.03
N ASN A 37 4.61 1.29 -16.22
CA ASN A 37 4.13 0.20 -17.05
C ASN A 37 3.27 0.75 -18.21
N PRO A 38 3.91 1.31 -19.25
CA PRO A 38 3.21 1.98 -20.34
C PRO A 38 2.31 1.02 -21.14
N GLU A 39 2.62 -0.27 -21.16
CA GLU A 39 1.83 -1.29 -21.86
C GLU A 39 0.40 -1.39 -21.31
N ASN A 40 0.23 -1.32 -19.98
CA ASN A 40 -1.11 -1.35 -19.36
C ASN A 40 -1.94 -0.13 -19.74
N ILE A 41 -1.31 1.05 -19.74
CA ILE A 41 -1.97 2.29 -20.16
C ILE A 41 -2.32 2.18 -21.65
N GLN A 42 -1.40 1.73 -22.47
CA GLN A 42 -1.57 1.56 -23.91
C GLN A 42 -2.71 0.57 -24.23
N LYS A 43 -2.76 -0.59 -23.58
CA LYS A 43 -3.83 -1.59 -23.75
C LYS A 43 -5.20 -0.97 -23.49
N ARG A 44 -5.33 -0.18 -22.40
CA ARG A 44 -6.59 0.53 -22.08
C ARG A 44 -6.91 1.62 -23.08
N LEU A 45 -5.94 2.45 -23.47
CA LEU A 45 -6.17 3.49 -24.48
C LEU A 45 -6.65 2.87 -25.82
N ASN A 46 -6.04 1.76 -26.24
CA ASN A 46 -6.42 1.06 -27.48
C ASN A 46 -7.87 0.59 -27.50
N THR A 47 -8.47 0.27 -26.34
CA THR A 47 -9.91 -0.08 -26.27
C THR A 47 -10.83 1.06 -26.73
N CYS A 48 -10.32 2.29 -26.78
CA CYS A 48 -11.07 3.49 -27.14
C CYS A 48 -10.47 4.23 -28.35
N GLU A 49 -9.59 3.60 -29.14
CA GLU A 49 -8.94 4.26 -30.28
C GLU A 49 -9.92 4.74 -31.37
N HIS A 50 -11.10 4.13 -31.44
CA HIS A 50 -12.18 4.55 -32.34
C HIS A 50 -12.92 5.81 -31.85
N LEU A 51 -12.68 6.22 -30.60
CA LEU A 51 -13.30 7.39 -29.98
C LEU A 51 -12.28 8.54 -30.03
N ASN A 52 -12.68 9.70 -30.57
CA ASN A 52 -11.86 10.92 -30.62
C ASN A 52 -11.73 11.57 -29.22
N LEU A 53 -11.20 10.82 -28.26
CA LEU A 53 -11.00 11.24 -26.88
C LEU A 53 -9.61 11.83 -26.70
N SER A 54 -9.51 12.77 -25.77
CA SER A 54 -8.24 13.36 -25.35
C SER A 54 -8.09 13.37 -23.83
N ASN A 55 -9.08 12.85 -23.10
CA ASN A 55 -9.11 12.88 -21.64
C ASN A 55 -9.48 11.50 -21.09
N PHE A 56 -8.58 10.93 -20.31
CA PHE A 56 -8.71 9.61 -19.71
C PHE A 56 -8.57 9.73 -18.20
N ARG A 57 -9.38 8.99 -17.45
CA ARG A 57 -9.37 8.99 -16.00
C ARG A 57 -9.18 7.58 -15.47
N PHE A 58 -8.16 7.39 -14.64
CA PHE A 58 -7.84 6.14 -13.97
C PHE A 58 -8.10 6.31 -12.48
N ASN A 59 -9.21 5.75 -12.01
CA ASN A 59 -9.57 5.73 -10.61
C ASN A 59 -8.97 4.49 -9.94
N LYS A 60 -8.13 4.68 -8.94
CA LYS A 60 -7.52 3.62 -8.12
C LYS A 60 -8.19 3.65 -6.75
N LEU A 61 -9.06 2.68 -6.49
CA LEU A 61 -9.86 2.58 -5.27
C LEU A 61 -9.25 1.53 -4.34
N ILE A 62 -8.75 1.95 -3.18
CA ILE A 62 -8.04 1.10 -2.23
C ILE A 62 -8.84 1.01 -0.93
N TYR A 63 -9.39 -0.18 -0.65
CA TYR A 63 -10.19 -0.46 0.52
C TYR A 63 -9.33 -1.07 1.62
N CYS A 64 -9.02 -0.29 2.66
CA CYS A 64 -8.21 -0.72 3.79
C CYS A 64 -9.10 -1.17 4.95
N ILE A 65 -9.07 -2.46 5.31
CA ILE A 65 -9.76 -2.95 6.51
C ILE A 65 -8.78 -2.94 7.69
N ASN A 66 -9.09 -2.15 8.72
CA ASN A 66 -8.23 -1.94 9.88
C ASN A 66 -9.01 -2.08 11.19
N ARG A 67 -8.30 -2.35 12.29
CA ARG A 67 -8.94 -2.37 13.63
C ARG A 67 -9.40 -0.99 14.10
N LYS A 68 -8.76 0.06 13.60
CA LYS A 68 -9.04 1.46 13.93
C LYS A 68 -8.73 2.32 12.71
N ILE A 69 -9.42 3.44 12.56
CA ILE A 69 -9.02 4.47 11.60
C ILE A 69 -7.66 4.98 12.06
N GLY A 70 -6.66 4.85 11.19
CA GLY A 70 -5.35 5.39 11.45
C GLY A 70 -5.35 6.86 11.09
N TYR A 71 -5.64 7.76 12.03
CA TYR A 71 -5.36 9.20 11.89
C TYR A 71 -3.85 9.45 11.97
N LYS A 72 -3.09 8.80 11.11
CA LYS A 72 -1.88 9.43 10.61
C LYS A 72 -2.36 9.98 9.30
N ASN A 73 -2.27 11.30 9.12
CA ASN A 73 -2.20 11.81 7.77
C ASN A 73 -1.19 10.88 7.09
N ILE A 74 -1.66 10.05 6.16
CA ILE A 74 -0.80 9.54 5.12
C ILE A 74 -0.52 10.83 4.36
N LEU A 75 0.35 11.67 4.96
CA LEU A 75 1.02 12.80 4.38
C LEU A 75 1.82 12.09 3.30
N LEU A 76 1.14 11.94 2.18
CA LEU A 76 1.69 11.91 0.86
C LEU A 76 2.58 13.14 0.87
N ASP A 77 3.87 12.94 1.16
CA ASP A 77 4.83 13.99 0.88
C ASP A 77 4.60 14.31 -0.59
N ASN A 78 4.05 15.51 -0.83
CA ASN A 78 3.57 15.98 -2.13
C ASN A 78 4.71 16.16 -3.14
N GLU A 79 5.92 15.78 -2.77
CA GLU A 79 7.11 15.78 -3.59
C GLU A 79 7.23 14.49 -4.41
N GLN A 80 6.20 14.20 -5.21
CA GLN A 80 6.39 13.28 -6.34
C GLN A 80 7.11 14.04 -7.46
N TYR A 81 8.44 14.06 -7.40
CA TYR A 81 9.27 14.46 -8.54
C TYR A 81 9.32 13.29 -9.53
N LEU A 82 8.27 13.15 -10.34
CA LEU A 82 8.30 12.28 -11.51
C LEU A 82 9.41 12.80 -12.44
N LYS A 83 10.48 12.01 -12.58
CA LYS A 83 11.55 12.31 -13.52
C LYS A 83 11.01 12.07 -14.93
N ALA A 84 10.81 13.15 -15.69
CA ALA A 84 10.33 13.13 -17.07
C ALA A 84 11.05 12.09 -17.95
N ASP A 85 12.36 11.92 -17.71
CA ASP A 85 13.24 11.03 -18.45
C ASP A 85 12.92 9.53 -18.31
N LYS A 86 12.03 9.13 -17.38
CA LYS A 86 11.63 7.74 -17.17
C LYS A 86 10.30 7.36 -17.84
N LEU A 87 9.60 8.31 -18.45
CA LEU A 87 8.26 8.07 -19.01
C LEU A 87 8.34 7.72 -20.49
N ALA A 88 7.79 6.55 -20.85
CA ALA A 88 7.72 6.12 -22.24
C ALA A 88 6.70 6.96 -23.02
N PRO A 89 6.91 7.16 -24.34
CA PRO A 89 5.91 7.76 -25.20
C PRO A 89 4.67 6.86 -25.30
N ILE A 90 3.52 7.48 -25.61
CA ILE A 90 2.23 6.79 -25.79
C ILE A 90 1.80 6.99 -27.24
N SER A 91 1.41 5.93 -27.92
CA SER A 91 0.89 5.99 -29.29
C SER A 91 -0.64 5.90 -29.26
N PHE A 92 -1.36 6.95 -29.67
CA PHE A 92 -2.82 6.94 -29.62
C PHE A 92 -3.40 7.68 -30.83
N ASN A 93 -4.44 7.13 -31.47
CA ASN A 93 -5.08 7.71 -32.66
C ASN A 93 -4.07 8.08 -33.76
N LYS A 94 -3.15 7.15 -34.07
CA LYS A 94 -2.06 7.31 -35.07
C LYS A 94 -1.13 8.49 -34.81
N ALA A 95 -1.04 8.98 -33.57
CA ALA A 95 -0.11 10.02 -33.16
C ALA A 95 0.70 9.57 -31.94
N ASP A 96 1.97 9.95 -31.91
CA ASP A 96 2.83 9.72 -30.77
C ASP A 96 2.80 10.93 -29.84
N TYR A 97 2.62 10.65 -28.56
CA TYR A 97 2.48 11.61 -27.48
C TYR A 97 3.67 11.48 -26.54
N ARG A 98 4.35 12.59 -26.28
CA ARG A 98 5.47 12.67 -25.33
C ARG A 98 5.03 13.42 -24.09
N PHE A 99 5.59 13.00 -22.96
CA PHE A 99 5.33 13.64 -21.67
C PHE A 99 5.70 15.13 -21.72
N GLU A 100 4.79 15.99 -21.28
CA GLU A 100 5.03 17.44 -21.20
C GLU A 100 5.16 17.89 -19.74
N LYS A 101 4.14 17.61 -18.91
CA LYS A 101 4.13 18.03 -17.50
C LYS A 101 3.13 17.26 -16.65
N ILE A 102 3.27 17.42 -15.33
CA ILE A 102 2.30 16.94 -14.34
C ILE A 102 1.81 18.12 -13.52
N THR A 103 0.49 18.16 -13.33
CA THR A 103 -0.16 19.06 -12.39
C THR A 103 -0.90 18.24 -11.35
N SER A 104 -0.57 18.45 -10.08
CA SER A 104 -1.44 18.03 -8.98
C SER A 104 -2.64 18.97 -8.97
N ILE A 105 -3.86 18.44 -9.03
CA ILE A 105 -5.10 19.24 -9.08
C ILE A 105 -5.99 18.82 -7.92
N CYS A 106 -6.59 19.78 -7.23
CA CYS A 106 -7.63 19.54 -6.24
C CYS A 106 -8.99 19.95 -6.85
N PRO A 107 -10.10 19.21 -6.60
CA PRO A 107 -11.43 19.78 -6.79
C PRO A 107 -11.59 20.95 -5.81
N SER A 108 -11.86 22.15 -6.34
CA SER A 108 -12.02 23.38 -5.57
C SER A 108 -13.27 23.32 -4.69
N VAL A 109 -13.13 22.89 -3.44
CA VAL A 109 -14.10 23.19 -2.39
C VAL A 109 -13.89 24.66 -2.02
N LYS A 110 -14.88 25.51 -2.31
CA LYS A 110 -14.93 26.89 -1.83
C LYS A 110 -14.84 26.88 -0.30
N LYS A 111 -13.66 27.18 0.26
CA LYS A 111 -13.52 27.59 1.66
C LYS A 111 -12.69 28.86 1.73
N HIS A 112 -13.32 29.89 2.28
CA HIS A 112 -12.73 31.19 2.57
C HIS A 112 -11.54 31.05 3.54
N SER A 113 -10.50 31.84 3.24
CA SER A 113 -9.48 32.41 4.16
C SER A 113 -8.79 31.47 5.17
N ASN A 114 -7.60 30.99 4.84
CA ASN A 114 -6.32 31.62 5.23
C ASN A 114 -5.16 30.67 4.91
N GLN A 115 -4.11 31.23 4.30
CA GLN A 115 -2.96 30.54 3.75
C GLN A 115 -2.14 29.80 4.83
N SER A 116 -2.08 28.48 4.71
CA SER A 116 -0.87 27.70 4.93
C SER A 116 -0.86 26.56 3.91
N LEU A 117 0.35 26.17 3.46
CA LEU A 117 0.60 25.40 2.24
C LEU A 117 -0.41 24.27 1.96
N VAL A 118 -0.89 24.32 0.72
CA VAL A 118 -1.96 23.53 0.11
C VAL A 118 -1.71 22.02 0.27
N ASN A 119 -2.42 21.39 1.20
CA ASN A 119 -2.59 19.93 1.21
C ASN A 119 -3.68 19.58 0.18
N ASN A 120 -3.27 18.96 -0.93
CA ASN A 120 -4.12 18.55 -2.07
C ASN A 120 -4.99 17.30 -1.79
N VAL A 121 -5.54 17.17 -0.58
CA VAL A 121 -6.27 15.97 -0.14
C VAL A 121 -7.69 16.36 0.26
N SER A 122 -8.68 15.74 -0.37
CA SER A 122 -10.06 15.81 0.11
C SER A 122 -10.33 14.64 1.04
N ASP A 123 -10.68 14.96 2.29
CA ASP A 123 -10.92 13.98 3.35
C ASP A 123 -12.38 14.01 3.78
N GLU A 124 -12.94 12.82 3.99
CA GLU A 124 -14.34 12.61 4.36
C GLU A 124 -14.39 11.50 5.42
N SER A 125 -15.21 11.68 6.45
CA SER A 125 -15.45 10.64 7.46
C SER A 125 -16.94 10.36 7.56
N GLY A 126 -17.28 9.14 7.93
CA GLY A 126 -18.68 8.74 7.98
C GLY A 126 -18.91 7.36 8.54
N THR A 127 -20.12 6.87 8.35
CA THR A 127 -20.57 5.57 8.81
C THR A 127 -21.09 4.69 7.66
N LEU A 128 -20.82 3.40 7.80
CA LEU A 128 -21.30 2.32 6.95
C LEU A 128 -22.36 1.55 7.73
N TYR A 129 -23.54 1.38 7.14
CA TYR A 129 -24.63 0.63 7.74
C TYR A 129 -24.79 -0.71 7.03
N ILE A 130 -24.43 -1.80 7.71
CA ILE A 130 -24.57 -3.16 7.15
C ILE A 130 -25.94 -3.71 7.53
N HIS A 131 -26.82 -3.89 6.54
CA HIS A 131 -28.25 -4.19 6.75
C HIS A 131 -28.55 -5.69 6.95
N ASN A 132 -27.58 -6.59 6.71
CA ASN A 132 -27.84 -8.04 6.68
C ASN A 132 -27.72 -8.77 8.03
N ASN A 133 -27.31 -8.09 9.12
CA ASN A 133 -27.25 -8.70 10.45
C ASN A 133 -28.31 -8.08 11.37
N SER A 134 -29.07 -8.93 12.06
CA SER A 134 -30.20 -8.61 12.95
C SER A 134 -29.86 -7.67 14.13
N ALA A 135 -28.57 -7.39 14.34
CA ALA A 135 -28.08 -6.21 15.04
C ALA A 135 -27.26 -5.40 14.02
N GLY A 136 -27.82 -4.33 13.45
CA GLY A 136 -27.18 -3.56 12.40
C GLY A 136 -25.75 -3.17 12.77
N ASN A 137 -24.76 -3.71 12.06
CA ASN A 137 -23.36 -3.40 12.31
C ASN A 137 -23.04 -2.04 11.69
N VAL A 138 -22.79 -1.05 12.55
CA VAL A 138 -22.33 0.27 12.12
C VAL A 138 -20.81 0.30 12.18
N LEU A 139 -20.16 0.46 11.02
CA LEU A 139 -18.72 0.63 10.93
C LEU A 139 -18.39 2.08 10.63
N LYS A 140 -17.27 2.57 11.18
CA LYS A 140 -16.76 3.90 10.85
C LYS A 140 -15.85 3.80 9.64
N TYR A 141 -15.90 4.80 8.76
CA TYR A 141 -14.95 4.93 7.67
C TYR A 141 -14.27 6.30 7.66
N HIS A 142 -13.11 6.31 7.02
CA HIS A 142 -12.42 7.53 6.61
C HIS A 142 -11.98 7.37 5.17
N ARG A 143 -12.32 8.33 4.32
CA ARG A 143 -12.02 8.37 2.91
C ARG A 143 -11.10 9.56 2.63
N SER A 144 -10.04 9.32 1.89
CA SER A 144 -9.14 10.37 1.41
C SER A 144 -8.97 10.22 -0.11
N MET A 145 -9.02 11.32 -0.83
CA MET A 145 -8.84 11.34 -2.29
C MET A 145 -7.74 12.32 -2.71
N GLN A 146 -6.92 11.87 -3.67
CA GLN A 146 -5.85 12.63 -4.30
C GLN A 146 -5.91 12.49 -5.82
N THR A 147 -5.64 13.58 -6.54
CA THR A 147 -5.71 13.62 -8.00
C THR A 147 -4.42 14.16 -8.61
N TYR A 148 -3.92 13.42 -9.60
CA TYR A 148 -2.78 13.81 -10.42
C TYR A 148 -3.20 13.89 -11.87
N GLN A 149 -2.79 14.93 -12.57
CA GLN A 149 -3.04 15.09 -13.98
C GLN A 149 -1.72 15.10 -14.74
N VAL A 150 -1.60 14.22 -15.71
CA VAL A 150 -0.44 14.04 -16.57
C VAL A 150 -0.82 14.50 -17.96
N GLU A 151 -0.06 15.45 -18.49
CA GLU A 151 -0.28 16.02 -19.82
C GLU A 151 0.80 15.49 -20.76
N TYR A 152 0.36 14.87 -21.84
CA TYR A 152 1.19 14.50 -22.97
C TYR A 152 0.84 15.36 -24.18
N LYS A 153 1.84 15.59 -25.04
CA LYS A 153 1.72 16.42 -26.24
C LYS A 153 2.30 15.70 -27.45
N SER A 154 1.56 15.74 -28.55
CA SER A 154 2.03 15.25 -29.85
C SER A 154 2.85 16.32 -30.57
N GLU A 155 3.59 15.94 -31.61
CA GLU A 155 4.28 16.87 -32.52
C GLU A 155 3.33 17.91 -33.14
N ASN A 156 2.10 17.50 -33.46
CA ASN A 156 1.04 18.38 -33.99
C ASN A 156 0.36 19.24 -32.90
N SER A 157 0.97 19.39 -31.72
CA SER A 157 0.46 20.13 -30.57
C SER A 157 -0.91 19.68 -30.02
N LYS A 158 -1.41 18.50 -30.42
CA LYS A 158 -2.54 17.85 -29.76
C LYS A 158 -2.15 17.42 -28.36
N LYS A 159 -3.10 17.54 -27.43
CA LYS A 159 -2.92 17.19 -26.02
C LYS A 159 -3.66 15.90 -25.70
N LEU A 160 -3.01 15.05 -24.92
CA LEU A 160 -3.58 13.86 -24.32
C LEU A 160 -3.45 14.01 -22.80
N LEU A 161 -4.58 13.95 -22.12
CA LEU A 161 -4.68 14.17 -20.69
C LEU A 161 -5.02 12.88 -19.97
N ILE A 162 -4.17 12.49 -19.02
CA ILE A 162 -4.38 11.32 -18.18
C ILE A 162 -4.51 11.78 -16.73
N THR A 163 -5.68 11.58 -16.14
CA THR A 163 -5.96 11.91 -14.75
C THR A 163 -5.96 10.64 -13.91
N PHE A 164 -5.10 10.57 -12.90
CA PHE A 164 -5.13 9.53 -11.87
C PHE A 164 -5.87 10.05 -10.64
N ASN A 165 -6.87 9.30 -10.19
CA ASN A 165 -7.59 9.56 -8.96
C ASN A 165 -7.32 8.41 -7.97
N PHE A 166 -6.61 8.71 -6.91
CA PHE A 166 -6.34 7.77 -5.83
C PHE A 166 -7.36 7.98 -4.72
N VAL A 167 -8.16 6.96 -4.44
CA VAL A 167 -9.16 6.99 -3.37
C VAL A 167 -8.81 5.90 -2.37
N ILE A 168 -8.53 6.29 -1.13
CA ILE A 168 -8.34 5.35 -0.03
C ILE A 168 -9.59 5.38 0.83
N LEU A 169 -10.18 4.22 1.07
CA LEU A 169 -11.26 4.05 2.03
C LEU A 169 -10.78 3.17 3.17
N GLN A 170 -10.55 3.75 4.35
CA GLN A 170 -10.25 3.03 5.57
C GLN A 170 -11.54 2.67 6.30
N ILE A 171 -11.80 1.38 6.49
CA ILE A 171 -12.95 0.89 7.25
C ILE A 171 -12.44 0.36 8.59
N ALA A 172 -12.97 0.90 9.69
CA ALA A 172 -12.65 0.44 11.03
C ALA A 172 -13.56 -0.71 11.46
N CYS A 173 -12.98 -1.90 11.52
CA CYS A 173 -13.57 -3.08 12.11
C CYS A 173 -12.71 -3.55 13.30
N PRO A 174 -13.06 -3.17 14.56
CA PRO A 174 -12.21 -3.39 15.73
C PRO A 174 -11.83 -4.84 16.01
N ASP A 175 -12.76 -5.75 15.76
CA ASP A 175 -12.60 -7.18 16.00
C ASP A 175 -12.17 -7.91 14.74
N SER A 176 -10.88 -8.27 14.67
CA SER A 176 -10.32 -9.01 13.53
C SER A 176 -10.83 -10.43 13.39
N SER A 177 -11.54 -10.99 14.38
CA SER A 177 -12.18 -12.31 14.23
C SER A 177 -13.35 -12.31 13.29
N LYS A 178 -14.04 -11.17 13.17
CA LYS A 178 -15.24 -11.00 12.34
C LYS A 178 -14.94 -10.53 10.92
N TRP A 179 -13.68 -10.21 10.60
CA TRP A 179 -13.35 -9.61 9.30
C TRP A 179 -13.75 -10.48 8.11
N CYS A 180 -13.56 -11.80 8.22
CA CYS A 180 -13.87 -12.73 7.14
C CYS A 180 -15.39 -12.86 6.92
N GLU A 181 -16.17 -12.76 7.99
CA GLU A 181 -17.64 -12.86 7.96
C GLU A 181 -18.25 -11.55 7.46
N LEU A 182 -17.69 -10.41 7.86
CA LEU A 182 -18.16 -9.08 7.47
C LEU A 182 -17.75 -8.68 6.05
N LEU A 183 -16.74 -9.32 5.47
CA LEU A 183 -16.21 -8.89 4.18
C LEU A 183 -17.25 -8.97 3.05
N PRO A 184 -17.99 -10.08 2.84
CA PRO A 184 -19.05 -10.16 1.84
C PRO A 184 -20.20 -9.18 2.12
N ASP A 185 -20.49 -8.92 3.40
CA ASP A 185 -21.54 -7.99 3.78
C ASP A 185 -21.19 -6.53 3.44
N ILE A 186 -19.95 -6.11 3.73
CA ILE A 186 -19.42 -4.78 3.40
C ILE A 186 -19.42 -4.56 1.89
N PHE A 187 -19.00 -5.56 1.12
CA PHE A 187 -18.90 -5.52 -0.34
C PHE A 187 -20.02 -6.34 -0.99
N SER A 188 -21.26 -6.03 -0.62
CA SER A 188 -22.46 -6.66 -1.19
C SER A 188 -23.02 -5.91 -2.41
N GLY A 189 -22.41 -4.78 -2.80
CA GLY A 189 -22.96 -3.89 -3.84
C GLY A 189 -24.07 -2.96 -3.35
N CYS A 190 -24.64 -3.21 -2.16
CA CYS A 190 -25.77 -2.48 -1.61
C CYS A 190 -25.39 -1.48 -0.51
N VAL A 191 -24.21 -1.64 0.10
CA VAL A 191 -23.78 -0.79 1.22
C VAL A 191 -23.41 0.60 0.71
N ALA A 192 -24.15 1.59 1.19
CA ALA A 192 -23.91 3.00 0.92
C ALA A 192 -22.98 3.62 1.98
N LEU A 193 -22.06 4.47 1.51
CA LEU A 193 -21.30 5.38 2.36
C LEU A 193 -22.19 6.55 2.76
N ARG A 194 -22.39 6.78 4.06
CA ARG A 194 -23.07 7.98 4.57
C ARG A 194 -22.07 8.93 5.20
N SER A 195 -21.94 10.10 4.59
CA SER A 195 -21.04 11.15 5.04
C SER A 195 -21.57 11.79 6.33
N GLU A 196 -20.67 12.11 7.27
CA GLU A 196 -21.02 12.98 8.40
C GLU A 196 -21.31 14.42 7.95
N ALA A 197 -20.71 14.87 6.83
CA ALA A 197 -20.84 16.25 6.35
C ALA A 197 -22.10 16.48 5.50
N GLU A 198 -22.54 15.46 4.75
CA GLU A 198 -23.71 15.50 3.86
C GLU A 198 -24.52 14.20 3.99
N PRO A 199 -25.41 14.09 5.00
CA PRO A 199 -26.16 12.86 5.25
C PRO A 199 -27.19 12.52 4.15
N ASP A 200 -27.64 13.53 3.39
CA ASP A 200 -28.63 13.40 2.30
C ASP A 200 -27.99 13.36 0.89
N GLY A 201 -26.65 13.39 0.82
CA GLY A 201 -25.89 13.38 -0.43
C GLY A 201 -25.97 12.05 -1.19
N THR A 202 -25.62 12.07 -2.48
CA THR A 202 -25.59 10.89 -3.35
C THR A 202 -24.77 9.76 -2.70
N THR A 203 -25.45 8.65 -2.45
CA THR A 203 -24.87 7.49 -1.76
C THR A 203 -23.92 6.75 -2.68
N ASN A 204 -22.61 6.98 -2.54
CA ASN A 204 -21.60 6.16 -3.18
C ASN A 204 -21.69 4.75 -2.59
N LYS A 205 -22.10 3.78 -3.41
CA LYS A 205 -22.16 2.36 -3.02
C LYS A 205 -20.77 1.74 -3.14
N LEU A 206 -20.45 0.83 -2.22
CA LEU A 206 -19.28 -0.02 -2.36
C LEU A 206 -19.53 -1.06 -3.45
N PRO A 207 -18.51 -1.41 -4.26
CA PRO A 207 -18.66 -2.46 -5.26
C PRO A 207 -18.94 -3.80 -4.57
N PRO A 208 -19.61 -4.74 -5.25
CA PRO A 208 -19.69 -6.11 -4.80
C PRO A 208 -18.30 -6.77 -4.79
N LEU A 209 -18.11 -7.78 -3.93
CA LEU A 209 -16.79 -8.37 -3.66
C LEU A 209 -16.20 -9.07 -4.89
N ASP A 210 -17.05 -9.61 -5.77
CA ASP A 210 -16.69 -10.23 -7.06
C ASP A 210 -16.05 -9.22 -8.04
N GLU A 211 -16.41 -7.94 -7.99
CA GLU A 211 -15.81 -6.86 -8.79
C GLU A 211 -14.43 -6.39 -8.28
N ILE A 212 -13.96 -6.85 -7.13
CA ILE A 212 -12.63 -6.49 -6.60
C ILE A 212 -11.59 -7.54 -7.03
N PRO A 213 -10.77 -7.31 -8.08
CA PRO A 213 -9.93 -8.36 -8.65
C PRO A 213 -8.72 -8.69 -7.77
N THR A 214 -8.19 -7.73 -7.00
CA THR A 214 -6.90 -7.87 -6.31
C THR A 214 -7.02 -7.65 -4.80
N MET A 215 -6.49 -8.60 -4.04
CA MET A 215 -6.25 -8.47 -2.60
C MET A 215 -4.76 -8.38 -2.29
N ILE A 216 -4.39 -7.44 -1.43
CA ILE A 216 -3.04 -7.27 -0.88
C ILE A 216 -3.09 -7.58 0.61
N CYS A 217 -2.30 -8.57 1.05
CA CYS A 217 -2.21 -8.97 2.44
C CYS A 217 -0.79 -8.83 2.96
N THR A 218 -0.59 -7.85 3.84
CA THR A 218 0.67 -7.65 4.58
C THR A 218 0.49 -7.87 6.08
N LEU A 219 -0.49 -8.70 6.46
CA LEU A 219 -0.74 -9.03 7.86
C LEU A 219 0.43 -9.83 8.43
N GLY A 220 0.91 -9.37 9.59
CA GLY A 220 1.97 -10.03 10.33
C GLY A 220 1.77 -9.80 11.81
N ALA A 221 1.93 -10.85 12.61
CA ALA A 221 1.90 -10.71 14.06
C ALA A 221 3.19 -10.08 14.57
N GLY A 222 3.05 -9.09 15.48
CA GLY A 222 4.18 -8.42 16.09
C GLY A 222 5.02 -9.36 16.98
N SER A 223 6.32 -9.06 17.11
CA SER A 223 7.28 -9.87 17.87
C SER A 223 6.92 -10.08 19.35
N ARG A 224 6.10 -9.19 19.94
CA ARG A 224 5.64 -9.24 21.33
C ARG A 224 4.37 -10.08 21.55
N GLN A 225 3.73 -10.60 20.50
CA GLN A 225 2.50 -11.39 20.64
C GLN A 225 2.78 -12.84 21.05
N SER A 226 1.85 -13.44 21.80
CA SER A 226 1.90 -14.87 22.18
C SER A 226 1.86 -15.77 20.94
N LYS A 227 2.36 -17.01 21.07
CA LYS A 227 2.38 -18.00 19.98
C LYS A 227 0.99 -18.23 19.37
N ALA A 228 -0.05 -18.34 20.21
CA ALA A 228 -1.43 -18.53 19.76
C ALA A 228 -1.95 -17.33 18.95
N LYS A 229 -1.72 -16.10 19.43
CA LYS A 229 -2.08 -14.88 18.70
C LYS A 229 -1.31 -14.75 17.38
N ARG A 230 -0.06 -15.22 17.37
CA ARG A 230 0.77 -15.24 16.16
C ARG A 230 0.24 -16.22 15.11
N HIS A 231 -0.06 -17.47 15.50
CA HIS A 231 -0.67 -18.45 14.60
C HIS A 231 -2.01 -17.96 14.04
N TYR A 232 -2.84 -17.38 14.90
CA TYR A 232 -4.12 -16.80 14.50
C TYR A 232 -3.95 -15.73 13.42
N VAL A 233 -3.08 -14.73 13.61
CA VAL A 233 -2.88 -13.65 12.63
C VAL A 233 -2.16 -14.15 11.38
N ASP A 234 -1.07 -14.91 11.55
CA ASP A 234 -0.18 -15.28 10.44
C ASP A 234 -0.70 -16.42 9.58
N TYR A 235 -1.69 -17.20 10.04
CA TYR A 235 -2.27 -18.32 9.30
C TYR A 235 -3.80 -18.28 9.28
N GLU A 236 -4.47 -18.40 10.42
CA GLU A 236 -5.94 -18.62 10.44
C GLU A 236 -6.71 -17.44 9.84
N LEU A 237 -6.43 -16.23 10.29
CA LEU A 237 -7.05 -15.01 9.81
C LEU A 237 -6.76 -14.79 8.33
N THR A 238 -5.48 -14.86 7.94
CA THR A 238 -5.08 -14.63 6.55
C THR A 238 -5.68 -15.65 5.59
N PHE A 239 -5.69 -16.94 5.96
CA PHE A 239 -6.28 -17.98 5.12
C PHE A 239 -7.80 -17.82 4.98
N LYS A 240 -8.51 -17.54 6.08
CA LYS A 240 -9.96 -17.30 6.05
C LYS A 240 -10.33 -16.03 5.26
N LEU A 241 -9.53 -14.97 5.35
CA LEU A 241 -9.70 -13.77 4.53
C LEU A 241 -9.53 -14.09 3.05
N ALA A 242 -8.50 -14.85 2.69
CA ALA A 242 -8.30 -15.29 1.31
C ALA A 242 -9.46 -16.15 0.81
N GLN A 243 -9.99 -17.05 1.65
CA GLN A 243 -11.15 -17.87 1.33
C GLN A 243 -12.42 -17.02 1.12
N SER A 244 -12.66 -16.02 1.96
CA SER A 244 -13.80 -15.10 1.81
C SER A 244 -13.69 -14.21 0.58
N PHE A 245 -12.49 -13.67 0.32
CA PHE A 245 -12.20 -12.83 -0.85
C PHE A 245 -12.32 -13.59 -2.17
N ASN A 246 -11.90 -14.85 -2.18
CA ASN A 246 -11.88 -15.70 -3.36
C ASN A 246 -13.27 -16.30 -3.61
N ASN A 247 -14.24 -15.43 -3.86
CA ASN A 247 -15.65 -15.76 -4.09
C ASN A 247 -15.96 -16.10 -5.56
N CYS A 248 -15.12 -15.68 -6.50
CA CYS A 248 -15.21 -16.00 -7.92
C CYS A 248 -13.81 -16.33 -8.50
N GLU A 249 -13.76 -16.79 -9.75
CA GLU A 249 -12.50 -17.07 -10.45
C GLU A 249 -11.76 -15.79 -10.87
N GLY A 250 -10.49 -15.90 -11.24
CA GLY A 250 -9.70 -14.76 -11.75
C GLY A 250 -9.18 -13.81 -10.68
N LYS A 251 -9.44 -14.07 -9.38
CA LYS A 251 -8.92 -13.26 -8.28
C LYS A 251 -7.40 -13.34 -8.15
N ARG A 252 -6.79 -12.20 -7.83
CA ARG A 252 -5.36 -12.08 -7.51
C ARG A 252 -5.15 -11.86 -6.02
N LEU A 253 -4.18 -12.58 -5.45
CA LEU A 253 -3.68 -12.36 -4.11
C LEU A 253 -2.19 -12.05 -4.13
N VAL A 254 -1.80 -10.85 -3.67
CA VAL A 254 -0.41 -10.53 -3.33
C VAL A 254 -0.24 -10.62 -1.83
N ILE A 255 0.60 -11.54 -1.37
CA ILE A 255 0.83 -11.77 0.06
C ILE A 255 2.31 -11.62 0.42
N VAL A 256 2.54 -10.90 1.51
CA VAL A 256 3.87 -10.77 2.11
C VAL A 256 4.01 -11.77 3.24
N THR A 257 4.94 -12.70 3.07
CA THR A 257 5.24 -13.75 4.05
C THR A 257 6.62 -13.48 4.66
N THR A 258 7.53 -14.44 4.58
CA THR A 258 8.89 -14.32 5.10
C THR A 258 9.80 -15.29 4.34
N PHE A 259 11.10 -15.03 4.38
CA PHE A 259 12.11 -15.94 3.86
C PHE A 259 11.93 -17.37 4.41
N ASN A 260 11.81 -18.35 3.52
CA ASN A 260 11.55 -19.75 3.87
C ASN A 260 12.65 -20.65 3.30
N ASN A 261 13.70 -20.89 4.09
CA ASN A 261 14.69 -21.93 3.81
C ASN A 261 14.18 -23.27 4.40
N ILE A 262 14.37 -24.36 3.64
CA ILE A 262 14.02 -25.74 4.02
C ILE A 262 14.51 -26.12 5.42
N LEU A 263 15.68 -25.64 5.86
CA LEU A 263 16.20 -25.94 7.19
C LEU A 263 15.49 -25.15 8.30
N ILE A 264 15.23 -23.86 8.05
CA ILE A 264 14.64 -22.95 9.05
C ILE A 264 13.17 -23.31 9.33
N ARG A 265 12.43 -23.81 8.32
CA ARG A 265 11.04 -24.25 8.50
C ARG A 265 10.90 -25.39 9.52
N HIS A 266 11.92 -26.23 9.65
CA HIS A 266 11.91 -27.38 10.55
C HIS A 266 12.29 -27.00 11.97
N LEU A 267 13.18 -26.00 12.13
CA LEU A 267 13.71 -25.58 13.43
C LEU A 267 12.82 -24.54 14.13
N LEU A 268 12.11 -23.70 13.38
CA LEU A 268 11.40 -22.55 13.92
C LEU A 268 9.90 -22.58 13.58
N PRO A 269 9.00 -22.74 14.58
CA PRO A 269 7.55 -22.83 14.37
C PRO A 269 6.94 -21.66 13.56
N TYR A 270 7.53 -20.47 13.67
CA TYR A 270 7.09 -19.30 12.92
C TYR A 270 7.16 -19.51 11.40
N PHE A 271 8.28 -20.03 10.90
CA PHE A 271 8.49 -20.29 9.47
C PHE A 271 7.65 -21.46 8.99
N ARG A 272 7.44 -22.47 9.84
CA ARG A 272 6.51 -23.58 9.56
C ARG A 272 5.09 -23.07 9.30
N THR A 273 4.60 -22.14 10.13
CA THR A 273 3.26 -21.56 9.97
C THR A 273 3.12 -20.79 8.65
N LYS A 274 4.10 -19.94 8.29
CA LYS A 274 4.08 -19.20 7.01
C LYS A 274 4.18 -20.15 5.81
N SER A 275 5.05 -21.15 5.87
CA SER A 275 5.15 -22.19 4.84
C SER A 275 3.85 -22.98 4.66
N LYS A 276 3.16 -23.28 5.77
CA LYS A 276 1.85 -23.95 5.74
C LYS A 276 0.80 -23.06 5.09
N LEU A 277 0.78 -21.75 5.41
CA LEU A 277 -0.11 -20.79 4.76
C LEU A 277 0.11 -20.78 3.24
N GLU A 278 1.35 -20.65 2.79
CA GLU A 278 1.68 -20.61 1.36
C GLU A 278 1.18 -21.87 0.63
N ASN A 279 1.43 -23.06 1.19
CA ASN A 279 0.97 -24.32 0.64
C ASN A 279 -0.57 -24.42 0.61
N ASP A 280 -1.23 -23.98 1.68
CA ASP A 280 -2.68 -24.04 1.78
C ASP A 280 -3.36 -23.02 0.83
N LEU A 281 -2.79 -21.84 0.64
CA LEU A 281 -3.27 -20.87 -0.36
C LEU A 281 -3.18 -21.42 -1.79
N GLN A 282 -2.15 -22.21 -2.10
CA GLN A 282 -1.96 -22.81 -3.42
C GLN A 282 -2.91 -23.97 -3.69
N HIS A 283 -3.18 -24.80 -2.67
CA HIS A 283 -3.83 -26.10 -2.90
C HIS A 283 -5.22 -26.26 -2.28
N LYS A 284 -5.58 -25.45 -1.27
CA LYS A 284 -6.85 -25.62 -0.52
C LYS A 284 -7.92 -24.58 -0.81
N LEU A 285 -7.56 -23.45 -1.43
CA LEU A 285 -8.56 -22.45 -1.83
C LEU A 285 -9.45 -23.00 -2.96
N LYS A 286 -10.76 -22.75 -2.82
CA LYS A 286 -11.79 -23.07 -3.81
C LYS A 286 -12.71 -21.85 -3.94
N PRO A 287 -12.93 -21.30 -5.16
CA PRO A 287 -12.22 -21.56 -6.43
C PRO A 287 -10.69 -21.38 -6.35
N ARG A 288 -9.94 -21.70 -7.41
CA ARG A 288 -8.48 -21.39 -7.41
C ARG A 288 -8.29 -19.90 -7.68
N LEU A 289 -7.28 -19.30 -7.05
CA LEU A 289 -6.84 -17.95 -7.40
C LEU A 289 -6.34 -17.94 -8.84
N GLY A 290 -6.71 -16.92 -9.61
CA GLY A 290 -6.16 -16.69 -10.95
C GLY A 290 -4.66 -16.38 -10.89
N LYS A 291 -4.23 -15.65 -9.84
CA LYS A 291 -2.82 -15.39 -9.57
C LYS A 291 -2.53 -15.27 -8.08
N LEU A 292 -1.56 -16.02 -7.58
CA LEU A 292 -1.01 -15.90 -6.23
C LEU A 292 0.44 -15.42 -6.31
N VAL A 293 0.72 -14.23 -5.80
CA VAL A 293 2.09 -13.69 -5.67
C VAL A 293 2.52 -13.75 -4.21
N VAL A 294 3.53 -14.57 -3.92
CA VAL A 294 4.09 -14.73 -2.58
C VAL A 294 5.44 -14.01 -2.51
N LEU A 295 5.49 -12.91 -1.77
CA LEU A 295 6.74 -12.23 -1.47
C LEU A 295 7.36 -12.84 -0.21
N ARG A 296 8.60 -13.30 -0.31
CA ARG A 296 9.39 -13.86 0.80
C ARG A 296 10.56 -12.94 1.18
N PRO A 297 10.28 -11.81 1.84
CA PRO A 297 11.35 -10.93 2.29
C PRO A 297 12.14 -11.57 3.43
N GLY A 298 13.46 -11.41 3.39
CA GLY A 298 14.38 -11.65 4.47
C GLY A 298 14.27 -10.53 5.51
N PRO A 299 15.27 -10.40 6.39
CA PRO A 299 15.28 -9.34 7.38
C PRO A 299 15.16 -7.97 6.72
N LEU A 300 14.20 -7.18 7.19
CA LEU A 300 13.87 -5.89 6.59
C LEU A 300 14.76 -4.79 7.14
N VAL A 301 15.29 -3.96 6.25
CA VAL A 301 15.95 -2.70 6.58
C VAL A 301 14.91 -1.58 6.50
N GLY A 302 14.56 -1.01 7.64
CA GLY A 302 13.59 0.08 7.73
C GLY A 302 13.32 0.44 9.18
N GLU A 303 12.82 1.65 9.41
CA GLU A 303 12.57 2.13 10.76
C GLU A 303 11.11 1.92 11.16
N HIS A 304 10.87 1.17 12.23
CA HIS A 304 9.53 1.03 12.79
C HIS A 304 9.11 2.34 13.49
N GLY A 305 8.38 3.18 12.75
CA GLY A 305 7.84 4.45 13.23
C GLY A 305 8.80 5.62 12.98
N ARG A 306 8.28 6.86 13.09
CA ARG A 306 9.11 8.05 12.93
C ARG A 306 10.20 8.04 14.00
N PRO A 307 11.50 8.19 13.66
CA PRO A 307 12.49 8.49 14.65
C PRO A 307 12.01 9.74 15.40
N LEU A 308 12.27 9.83 16.70
CA LEU A 308 12.19 11.12 17.38
C LEU A 308 13.36 11.98 16.85
N THR A 309 13.29 12.39 15.58
CA THR A 309 14.06 13.50 15.05
C THR A 309 13.46 14.78 15.61
N LYS A 310 13.59 14.97 16.93
CA LYS A 310 13.91 16.32 17.37
C LYS A 310 15.28 16.60 16.77
N SER A 311 15.42 17.68 16.00
CA SER A 311 16.75 18.24 15.76
C SER A 311 17.29 18.60 17.13
N LEU A 312 18.02 17.67 17.74
CA LEU A 312 18.75 17.96 18.95
C LEU A 312 19.87 18.89 18.47
N THR A 313 19.69 20.18 18.69
CA THR A 313 20.71 21.17 18.45
C THR A 313 21.58 21.24 19.69
N ILE A 314 22.89 21.15 19.51
CA ILE A 314 23.84 21.36 20.59
C ILE A 314 23.89 22.86 20.84
N GLY A 315 23.60 23.30 22.06
CA GLY A 315 23.83 24.69 22.47
C GLY A 315 25.32 25.03 22.32
N HIS A 316 25.63 26.18 21.73
CA HIS A 316 27.00 26.63 21.54
C HIS A 316 27.36 27.69 22.59
N SER A 317 28.50 27.52 23.25
CA SER A 317 29.08 28.48 24.19
C SER A 317 30.55 28.68 23.92
N THR A 318 31.04 29.90 24.08
CA THR A 318 32.48 30.22 24.06
C THR A 318 33.19 29.76 25.34
N ASN A 319 32.46 29.42 26.40
CA ASN A 319 33.02 28.90 27.65
C ASN A 319 33.07 27.37 27.63
N MET A 320 34.27 26.81 27.78
CA MET A 320 34.53 25.36 27.70
C MET A 320 33.72 24.55 28.71
N LEU A 321 33.57 25.02 29.96
CA LEU A 321 32.79 24.31 30.99
C LEU A 321 31.30 24.29 30.64
N LYS A 322 30.77 25.41 30.14
CA LYS A 322 29.38 25.48 29.66
C LYS A 322 29.17 24.61 28.42
N GLN A 323 30.14 24.55 27.52
CA GLN A 323 30.07 23.67 26.35
C GLN A 323 30.05 22.19 26.75
N ILE A 324 30.87 21.79 27.73
CA ILE A 324 30.84 20.41 28.28
C ILE A 324 29.49 20.09 28.91
N LEU A 325 28.88 21.04 29.64
CA LEU A 325 27.53 20.86 30.20
C LEU A 325 26.48 20.68 29.10
N TYR A 326 26.54 21.48 28.02
CA TYR A 326 25.65 21.30 26.86
C TYR A 326 25.86 19.96 26.17
N TYR A 327 27.10 19.47 26.04
CA TYR A 327 27.36 18.12 25.53
C TYR A 327 26.79 17.03 26.44
N LYS A 328 26.91 17.17 27.76
CA LYS A 328 26.38 16.20 28.72
C LYS A 328 24.85 16.16 28.66
N GLU A 329 24.21 17.32 28.59
CA GLU A 329 22.76 17.44 28.46
C GLU A 329 22.27 16.87 27.13
N TYR A 330 22.96 17.18 26.03
CA TYR A 330 22.69 16.59 24.72
C TYR A 330 22.79 15.07 24.74
N CYS A 331 23.88 14.52 25.27
CA CYS A 331 24.06 13.07 25.41
C CYS A 331 22.96 12.42 26.27
N PHE A 332 22.52 13.10 27.33
CA PHE A 332 21.42 12.63 28.17
C PHE A 332 20.09 12.63 27.41
N GLN A 333 19.79 13.69 26.65
CA GLN A 333 18.60 13.75 25.81
C GLN A 333 18.62 12.69 24.70
N CYS A 334 19.78 12.45 24.08
CA CYS A 334 19.99 11.34 23.13
C CYS A 334 19.71 9.98 23.78
N LYS A 335 20.27 9.72 24.96
CA LYS A 335 20.02 8.47 25.72
C LYS A 335 18.54 8.30 26.07
N LEU A 336 17.87 9.37 26.52
CA LEU A 336 16.45 9.36 26.82
C LEU A 336 15.59 9.12 25.57
N ALA A 337 15.93 9.76 24.43
CA ALA A 337 15.24 9.56 23.17
C ALA A 337 15.37 8.09 22.70
N LEU A 338 16.59 7.55 22.73
CA LEU A 338 16.84 6.13 22.43
C LEU A 338 16.07 5.21 23.37
N PHE A 339 16.07 5.47 24.68
CA PHE A 339 15.33 4.66 25.65
C PHE A 339 13.81 4.71 25.40
N LYS A 340 13.26 5.88 25.10
CA LYS A 340 11.85 6.05 24.72
C LYS A 340 11.52 5.27 23.44
N GLU A 341 12.41 5.29 22.45
CA GLU A 341 12.27 4.49 21.24
C GLU A 341 12.35 2.98 21.50
N PHE A 342 13.32 2.52 22.29
CA PHE A 342 13.45 1.12 22.70
C PHE A 342 12.22 0.64 23.48
N ARG A 343 11.66 1.48 24.36
CA ARG A 343 10.41 1.17 25.08
C ARG A 343 9.23 1.06 24.11
N ARG A 344 9.12 1.98 23.16
CA ARG A 344 8.04 2.04 22.16
C ARG A 344 8.07 0.87 21.18
N ILE A 345 9.22 0.63 20.55
CA ILE A 345 9.40 -0.31 19.42
C ILE A 345 9.83 -1.71 19.91
N GLY A 346 10.61 -1.76 20.99
CA GLY A 346 11.18 -2.98 21.57
C GLY A 346 12.62 -3.26 21.17
N PHE A 347 13.41 -3.72 22.14
CA PHE A 347 14.84 -4.02 21.97
C PHE A 347 15.11 -4.99 20.82
N ARG A 348 14.39 -6.13 20.78
CA ARG A 348 14.56 -7.15 19.73
C ARG A 348 14.32 -6.61 18.33
N THR A 349 13.30 -5.77 18.16
CA THR A 349 12.95 -5.15 16.87
C THR A 349 14.06 -4.20 16.42
N ARG A 350 14.54 -3.31 17.29
CA ARG A 350 15.65 -2.39 16.97
C ARG A 350 16.98 -3.11 16.72
N ALA A 351 17.30 -4.14 17.50
CA ALA A 351 18.48 -4.95 17.26
C ALA A 351 18.42 -5.65 15.89
N SER A 352 17.25 -6.18 15.52
CA SER A 352 17.03 -6.77 14.19
C SER A 352 17.21 -5.74 13.07
N GLU A 353 16.70 -4.51 13.24
CA GLU A 353 16.89 -3.43 12.26
C GLU A 353 18.36 -3.05 12.10
N LEU A 354 19.09 -2.93 13.23
CA LEU A 354 20.52 -2.59 13.22
C LEU A 354 21.33 -3.68 12.52
N ILE A 355 21.08 -4.96 12.85
CA ILE A 355 21.73 -6.11 12.21
C ILE A 355 21.39 -6.16 10.72
N ALA A 356 20.13 -5.96 10.34
CA ALA A 356 19.73 -5.95 8.95
C ALA A 356 20.42 -4.81 8.17
N ARG A 357 20.53 -3.62 8.77
CA ARG A 357 21.21 -2.46 8.17
C ARG A 357 22.70 -2.69 7.99
N THR A 358 23.37 -3.35 8.93
CA THR A 358 24.81 -3.65 8.84
C THR A 358 25.11 -4.80 7.88
N MET A 359 24.21 -5.77 7.75
CA MET A 359 24.35 -6.95 6.89
C MET A 359 23.93 -6.73 5.43
N TYR A 360 23.17 -5.68 5.13
CA TYR A 360 22.73 -5.38 3.78
C TYR A 360 23.91 -5.25 2.80
N ARG A 361 23.86 -6.01 1.69
CA ARG A 361 24.91 -6.09 0.65
C ARG A 361 26.31 -6.50 1.12
N LYS A 362 26.43 -7.13 2.30
CA LYS A 362 27.69 -7.73 2.75
C LYS A 362 27.84 -9.15 2.19
N PRO A 363 29.05 -9.55 1.76
CA PRO A 363 29.32 -10.94 1.37
C PRO A 363 29.03 -11.88 2.54
N GLY A 364 28.35 -13.00 2.28
CA GLY A 364 27.95 -13.98 3.31
C GLY A 364 26.57 -13.73 3.98
N SER A 365 25.92 -12.60 3.71
CA SER A 365 24.57 -12.28 4.24
C SER A 365 23.47 -13.24 3.77
N TRP A 366 23.69 -13.95 2.66
CA TRP A 366 22.77 -14.97 2.12
C TRP A 366 22.47 -16.09 3.13
N MET A 367 23.44 -16.45 3.99
CA MET A 367 23.25 -17.52 4.99
C MET A 367 22.22 -17.16 6.07
N LEU A 368 21.98 -15.87 6.31
CA LEU A 368 21.02 -15.36 7.31
C LEU A 368 19.71 -14.85 6.67
N GLY A 369 19.54 -15.07 5.36
CA GLY A 369 18.50 -14.47 4.54
C GLY A 369 18.92 -13.09 4.04
N TYR A 370 18.97 -12.93 2.72
CA TYR A 370 19.32 -11.65 2.07
C TYR A 370 18.46 -10.52 2.62
N CYS A 371 19.10 -9.56 3.31
CA CYS A 371 18.40 -8.42 3.90
C CYS A 371 17.91 -7.50 2.78
N ILE A 372 16.71 -6.93 2.93
CA ILE A 372 16.13 -6.05 1.90
C ILE A 372 15.49 -4.80 2.53
N PRO A 373 15.65 -3.60 1.92
CA PRO A 373 14.88 -2.44 2.33
C PRO A 373 13.37 -2.67 2.28
N ALA A 374 12.66 -2.26 3.33
CA ALA A 374 11.21 -2.39 3.39
C ALA A 374 10.50 -1.62 2.26
N THR A 375 11.10 -0.53 1.78
CA THR A 375 10.61 0.25 0.64
C THR A 375 10.66 -0.54 -0.66
N LYS A 376 11.70 -1.33 -0.90
CA LYS A 376 11.81 -2.18 -2.09
C LYS A 376 10.81 -3.32 -2.08
N ALA A 377 10.67 -4.01 -0.95
CA ALA A 377 9.65 -5.05 -0.81
C ALA A 377 8.23 -4.49 -0.99
N ALA A 378 7.97 -3.28 -0.49
CA ALA A 378 6.71 -2.57 -0.67
C ALA A 378 6.44 -2.16 -2.13
N TYR A 379 7.47 -1.68 -2.84
CA TYR A 379 7.37 -1.37 -4.26
C TYR A 379 7.00 -2.60 -5.08
N VAL A 380 7.68 -3.73 -4.87
CA VAL A 380 7.37 -4.98 -5.58
C VAL A 380 5.97 -5.48 -5.24
N ALA A 381 5.53 -5.35 -3.99
CA ALA A 381 4.17 -5.68 -3.59
C ALA A 381 3.11 -4.85 -4.33
N ALA A 382 3.35 -3.54 -4.45
CA ALA A 382 2.46 -2.63 -5.16
C ALA A 382 2.46 -2.91 -6.67
N SER A 383 3.64 -3.03 -7.29
CA SER A 383 3.81 -3.33 -8.72
C SER A 383 3.10 -4.64 -9.09
N LYS A 384 3.35 -5.73 -8.36
CA LYS A 384 2.70 -7.03 -8.62
C LYS A 384 1.19 -7.02 -8.39
N ALA A 385 0.69 -6.11 -7.55
CA ALA A 385 -0.74 -5.93 -7.37
C ALA A 385 -1.37 -5.21 -8.58
N THR A 386 -0.63 -4.28 -9.20
CA THR A 386 -1.10 -3.45 -10.31
C THR A 386 -0.84 -4.01 -11.70
N ASP A 387 0.08 -4.98 -11.85
CA ASP A 387 0.37 -5.63 -13.14
C ASP A 387 -0.93 -6.18 -13.75
N GLU A 388 -1.25 -5.93 -15.01
CA GLU A 388 -2.38 -6.64 -15.62
C GLU A 388 -2.02 -8.13 -15.75
N ALA A 389 -2.98 -9.02 -15.53
CA ALA A 389 -2.72 -10.44 -15.75
C ALA A 389 -2.43 -10.58 -17.25
N SER A 390 -1.19 -10.92 -17.61
CA SER A 390 -0.89 -11.27 -18.98
C SER A 390 -1.74 -12.49 -19.32
N ASP A 391 -2.60 -12.36 -20.32
CA ASP A 391 -3.53 -13.40 -20.79
C ASP A 391 -2.79 -14.66 -21.32
N GLU A 392 -1.45 -14.63 -21.35
CA GLU A 392 -0.57 -15.72 -21.77
C GLU A 392 0.29 -16.26 -20.61
N ALA A 393 0.12 -17.55 -20.33
CA ALA A 393 1.08 -18.49 -19.73
C ALA A 393 1.85 -18.09 -18.44
N SER A 394 1.41 -17.09 -17.67
CA SER A 394 2.06 -16.81 -16.38
C SER A 394 1.65 -17.87 -15.35
N ASP A 395 2.63 -18.46 -14.66
CA ASP A 395 2.36 -19.44 -13.61
C ASP A 395 1.32 -18.89 -12.62
N PRO A 396 0.29 -19.67 -12.25
CA PRO A 396 -0.75 -19.22 -11.32
C PRO A 396 -0.19 -18.88 -9.94
N VAL A 397 1.04 -19.30 -9.65
CA VAL A 397 1.77 -19.03 -8.42
C VAL A 397 3.14 -18.44 -8.77
N GLU A 398 3.41 -17.24 -8.28
CA GLU A 398 4.70 -16.57 -8.42
C GLU A 398 5.30 -16.38 -7.02
N ILE A 399 6.52 -16.88 -6.81
CA ILE A 399 7.25 -16.74 -5.54
C ILE A 399 8.45 -15.82 -5.77
N ILE A 400 8.48 -14.68 -5.10
CA ILE A 400 9.53 -13.68 -5.26
C ILE A 400 10.37 -13.60 -3.97
N THR A 401 11.65 -13.91 -4.11
CA THR A 401 12.65 -13.85 -3.04
C THR A 401 13.20 -12.44 -2.84
N SER A 402 13.99 -12.24 -1.79
CA SER A 402 14.55 -10.93 -1.45
C SER A 402 15.58 -10.42 -2.46
N GLU A 403 16.35 -11.31 -3.06
CA GLU A 403 17.29 -10.97 -4.12
C GLU A 403 16.54 -10.51 -5.37
N GLN A 404 15.53 -11.28 -5.80
CA GLN A 404 14.66 -10.90 -6.93
C GLN A 404 13.95 -9.57 -6.68
N MET A 405 13.44 -9.35 -5.46
CA MET A 405 12.84 -8.05 -5.11
C MET A 405 13.84 -6.90 -5.19
N ASP A 406 15.10 -7.11 -4.78
CA ASP A 406 16.14 -6.09 -4.87
C ASP A 406 16.46 -5.74 -6.33
N HIS A 407 16.48 -6.74 -7.22
CA HIS A 407 16.63 -6.57 -8.67
C HIS A 407 15.46 -5.85 -9.33
N ILE A 408 14.22 -6.25 -9.04
CA ILE A 408 13.02 -5.62 -9.60
C ILE A 408 12.97 -4.13 -9.20
N ALA A 409 13.30 -3.81 -7.95
CA ALA A 409 13.27 -2.44 -7.43
C ALA A 409 14.53 -1.60 -7.73
N LEU A 410 15.44 -2.05 -8.60
CA LEU A 410 16.58 -1.24 -9.08
C LEU A 410 16.24 -0.40 -10.32
N HIS A 411 15.15 -0.72 -11.01
CA HIS A 411 14.60 0.04 -12.14
C HIS A 411 13.52 1.03 -11.66
#